data_AF-A0A329X1F3-F1
#
_entry.id   AF-A0A329X1F3-F1
#
_cell.length_a   1.000
_cell.length_b   1.000
_cell.length_c   1.000
_cell.angle_alpha   90.00
_cell.angle_beta   90.00
_cell.angle_gamma   90.00
#
_symmetry.space_group_name_H-M   'P 1'
#
loop_
_entity.id
_entity.type
_entity.pdbx_description
1 polymer ?
#
loop_
_entity_poly.entity_id
_entity_poly.type
_entity_poly.pdbx_seq_one_letter_code
_entity_poly.pdbx_strand_id
1 'polypeptide(L)'
;MALDLVDYEQKAREAVKAFWGNREAAFGKQPRPFVGWMMMVEDAPEFRKSVRDSSPHFPVFEEFKGASYLKRYDLLCQRLVQEQLYTTAAVIAAERSAVNTGDFAELSSMTSLKTFVAALAGHVAAEAARLG
;
A
#
# COMPACT_ATOMS: atom_id res chain seq x y z
N MET A 1 30.64 -6.56 10.60
CA MET A 1 30.46 -5.11 10.85
C MET A 1 30.11 -4.96 12.32
N ALA A 2 31.07 -4.54 13.15
CA ALA A 2 30.80 -4.33 14.58
C ALA A 2 29.99 -3.03 14.72
N LEU A 3 28.85 -3.10 15.42
CA LEU A 3 28.12 -1.90 15.81
C LEU A 3 28.99 -1.13 16.82
N ASP A 4 29.39 0.09 16.47
CA ASP A 4 30.10 0.99 17.37
C ASP A 4 29.10 1.58 18.39
N LEU A 5 29.05 0.93 19.55
CA LEU A 5 28.17 1.27 20.67
C LEU A 5 28.73 2.39 21.57
N VAL A 6 29.92 2.92 21.27
CA VAL A 6 30.45 4.08 21.99
C VAL A 6 29.50 5.27 21.73
N ASP A 7 29.09 5.94 22.81
CA ASP A 7 28.17 7.09 22.81
C ASP A 7 26.79 6.82 22.18
N TYR A 8 26.29 5.58 22.22
CA TYR A 8 25.00 5.20 21.62
C TYR A 8 23.83 6.05 22.14
N GLU A 9 23.84 6.46 23.41
CA GLU A 9 22.79 7.32 23.99
C GLU A 9 22.75 8.69 23.33
N GLN A 10 23.92 9.27 23.06
CA GLN A 10 24.03 10.56 22.39
C GLN A 10 23.66 10.45 20.92
N LYS A 11 24.19 9.44 20.21
CA LYS A 11 23.84 9.15 18.82
C LYS A 11 22.33 8.93 18.63
N ALA A 12 21.69 8.18 19.53
CA ALA A 12 20.25 7.97 19.50
C ALA A 12 19.46 9.27 19.70
N ARG A 13 19.86 10.10 20.67
CA ARG A 13 19.23 11.39 20.93
C ARG A 13 19.36 12.36 19.75
N GLU A 14 20.53 12.42 19.13
CA GLU A 14 20.77 13.25 17.94
C GLU A 14 19.97 12.75 16.74
N ALA A 15 19.91 11.44 16.51
CA ALA A 15 19.10 10.84 15.45
C ALA A 15 17.61 11.14 15.64
N VAL A 16 17.08 11.04 16.87
CA VAL A 16 15.68 11.40 17.18
C VAL A 16 15.42 12.88 16.92
N LYS A 17 16.32 13.77 17.38
CA LYS A 17 16.20 15.22 17.11
C LYS A 17 16.24 15.54 15.62
N ALA A 18 17.17 14.94 14.88
CA ALA A 18 17.28 15.13 13.43
C ALA A 18 16.05 14.59 12.71
N PHE A 19 15.55 13.43 13.11
CA PHE A 19 14.32 12.85 12.57
C PHE A 19 13.13 13.81 12.77
N TRP A 20 12.86 14.25 14.00
CA TRP A 20 11.71 15.12 14.27
C TRP A 20 11.88 16.53 13.70
N GLY A 21 13.07 17.14 13.82
CA GLY A 21 13.35 18.47 13.29
C GLY A 21 13.19 18.56 11.77
N ASN A 22 13.64 17.53 11.04
CA ASN A 22 13.45 17.47 9.58
C ASN A 22 12.00 17.13 9.21
N ARG A 23 11.31 16.31 10.01
CA ARG A 23 9.94 15.87 9.72
C ARG A 23 8.93 17.01 9.90
N GLU A 24 9.06 17.82 10.96
CA GLU A 24 8.25 19.02 11.15
C GLU A 24 8.46 20.04 10.02
N ALA A 25 9.72 20.25 9.62
CA ALA A 25 10.04 21.11 8.47
C ALA A 25 9.44 20.57 7.15
N ALA A 26 9.31 19.25 7.00
CA ALA A 26 8.77 18.63 5.79
C ALA A 26 7.24 18.68 5.66
N PHE A 27 6.49 18.78 6.77
CA PHE A 27 5.02 18.75 6.73
C PHE A 27 4.38 20.01 6.14
N GLY A 28 4.98 21.19 6.37
CA GLY A 28 4.38 22.48 6.00
C GLY A 28 3.02 22.71 6.69
N LYS A 29 2.19 23.62 6.15
CA LYS A 29 0.85 23.95 6.69
C LYS A 29 -0.30 23.35 5.86
N GLN A 30 0.00 22.48 4.91
CA GLN A 30 -1.01 21.82 4.08
C GLN A 30 -1.68 20.65 4.83
N PRO A 31 -2.96 20.37 4.54
CA PRO A 31 -3.60 19.14 5.02
C PRO A 31 -2.87 17.91 4.49
N ARG A 32 -3.08 16.76 5.14
CA ARG A 32 -2.53 15.47 4.70
C ARG A 32 -2.90 15.24 3.22
N PRO A 33 -1.92 14.96 2.33
CA PRO A 33 -2.22 14.68 0.94
C PRO A 33 -2.96 13.35 0.79
N PHE A 34 -3.74 13.23 -0.28
CA PHE A 34 -4.27 11.93 -0.69
C PHE A 34 -3.15 11.04 -1.21
N VAL A 35 -2.99 9.87 -0.59
CA VAL A 35 -2.00 8.89 -1.02
C VAL A 35 -2.76 7.64 -1.46
N GLY A 36 -2.85 7.42 -2.76
CA GLY A 36 -3.48 6.25 -3.36
C GLY A 36 -2.45 5.23 -3.84
N TRP A 37 -2.75 3.94 -3.68
CA TRP A 37 -1.99 2.85 -4.29
C TRP A 37 -2.87 2.08 -5.28
N MET A 38 -2.47 1.92 -6.54
CA MET A 38 -3.21 1.13 -7.51
C MET A 38 -2.28 0.15 -8.21
N MET A 39 -2.69 -1.11 -8.26
CA MET A 39 -1.98 -2.17 -8.96
C MET A 39 -2.89 -2.84 -9.97
N MET A 40 -2.40 -2.98 -11.20
CA MET A 40 -3.00 -3.82 -12.23
C MET A 40 -2.08 -5.01 -12.45
N VAL A 41 -2.65 -6.22 -12.47
CA VAL A 41 -1.90 -7.44 -12.72
C VAL A 41 -2.54 -8.27 -13.83
N GLU A 42 -1.73 -9.03 -14.55
CA GLU A 42 -2.23 -9.98 -15.54
C GLU A 42 -2.96 -11.13 -14.83
N ASP A 43 -4.18 -11.40 -15.28
CA ASP A 43 -4.98 -12.52 -14.81
C ASP A 43 -4.65 -13.77 -15.63
N ALA A 44 -3.57 -14.47 -15.23
CA ALA A 44 -3.19 -15.74 -15.83
C ALA A 44 -3.44 -16.91 -14.87
N PRO A 45 -3.69 -18.14 -15.38
CA PRO A 45 -3.90 -19.33 -14.55
C PRO A 45 -2.79 -19.59 -13.53
N GLU A 46 -1.56 -19.17 -13.83
CA GLU A 46 -0.38 -19.28 -12.98
C GLU A 46 -0.45 -18.34 -11.75
N PHE A 47 -1.01 -17.14 -11.90
CA PHE A 47 -1.18 -16.17 -10.81
C PHE A 47 -2.33 -16.52 -9.86
N ARG A 48 -3.22 -17.40 -10.28
CA ARG A 48 -4.31 -17.95 -9.47
C ARG A 48 -3.89 -19.16 -8.63
N LYS A 49 -2.73 -19.77 -8.91
CA LYS A 49 -2.22 -20.91 -8.14
C LYS A 49 -1.66 -20.47 -6.80
N SER A 50 -1.83 -21.33 -5.80
CA SER A 50 -1.18 -21.21 -4.50
C SER A 50 0.34 -21.21 -4.67
N VAL A 51 1.02 -20.28 -4.00
CA VAL A 51 2.48 -20.16 -4.03
C VAL A 51 3.08 -21.02 -2.92
N ARG A 52 4.20 -21.71 -3.23
CA ARG A 52 4.90 -22.53 -2.24
C ARG A 52 5.52 -21.63 -1.17
N ASP A 53 5.14 -21.83 0.08
CA ASP A 53 5.68 -21.06 1.20
C ASP A 53 7.08 -21.55 1.58
N SER A 54 8.08 -20.68 1.42
CA SER A 54 9.43 -20.89 1.95
C SER A 54 9.71 -19.76 2.92
N SER A 55 9.83 -20.08 4.21
CA SER A 55 10.24 -19.09 5.19
C SER A 55 11.22 -19.68 6.21
N PRO A 56 12.53 -19.51 5.98
CA PRO A 56 13.57 -20.10 6.83
C PRO A 56 13.79 -19.38 8.16
N HIS A 57 13.30 -18.13 8.31
CA HIS A 57 13.62 -17.29 9.47
C HIS A 57 12.42 -16.90 10.33
N PHE A 58 11.23 -16.70 9.75
CA PHE A 58 10.02 -16.30 10.49
C PHE A 58 8.79 -17.00 9.93
N PRO A 59 7.82 -17.43 10.73
CA PRO A 59 6.62 -18.05 10.19
C PRO A 59 5.84 -17.07 9.30
N VAL A 60 5.34 -17.55 8.17
CA VAL A 60 4.41 -16.80 7.32
C VAL A 60 3.08 -16.68 8.09
N PHE A 61 2.46 -15.49 8.11
CA PHE A 61 1.14 -15.34 8.73
C PHE A 61 0.11 -16.24 8.04
N GLU A 62 -0.85 -16.76 8.80
CA GLU A 62 -1.81 -17.78 8.33
C GLU A 62 -2.57 -17.34 7.06
N GLU A 63 -2.94 -16.08 6.98
CA GLU A 63 -3.65 -15.51 5.82
C GLU A 63 -2.87 -15.53 4.49
N PHE A 64 -1.53 -15.65 4.53
CA PHE A 64 -0.71 -15.77 3.33
C PHE A 64 -0.41 -17.23 2.96
N LYS A 65 -0.66 -18.18 3.87
CA LYS A 65 -0.40 -19.60 3.62
C LYS A 65 -1.33 -20.14 2.55
N GLY A 66 -0.75 -20.70 1.51
CA GLY A 66 -1.52 -21.23 0.38
C GLY A 66 -2.28 -20.18 -0.45
N ALA A 67 -2.10 -18.88 -0.18
CA ALA A 67 -2.74 -17.80 -0.92
C ALA A 67 -2.12 -17.64 -2.31
N SER A 68 -2.96 -17.41 -3.32
CA SER A 68 -2.51 -17.01 -4.67
C SER A 68 -1.88 -15.62 -4.66
N TYR A 69 -1.06 -15.29 -5.67
CA TYR A 69 -0.44 -13.96 -5.77
C TYR A 69 -1.47 -12.84 -5.71
N LEU A 70 -2.57 -12.99 -6.44
CA LEU A 70 -3.70 -12.06 -6.42
C LEU A 70 -4.24 -11.85 -5.01
N LYS A 71 -4.43 -12.92 -4.24
CA LYS A 71 -4.93 -12.82 -2.86
C LYS A 71 -3.92 -12.14 -1.94
N ARG A 72 -2.62 -12.36 -2.15
CA ARG A 72 -1.56 -11.67 -1.38
C ARG A 72 -1.54 -10.17 -1.66
N TYR A 73 -1.75 -9.74 -2.91
CA TYR A 73 -1.85 -8.32 -3.26
C TYR A 73 -3.09 -7.65 -2.67
N ASP A 74 -4.23 -8.36 -2.68
CA ASP A 74 -5.43 -7.90 -1.98
C ASP A 74 -5.12 -7.67 -0.49
N LEU A 75 -4.61 -8.68 0.22
CA LEU A 75 -4.24 -8.55 1.64
C LEU A 75 -3.27 -7.40 1.92
N LEU A 76 -2.27 -7.19 1.05
CA LEU A 76 -1.36 -6.05 1.15
C LEU A 76 -2.14 -4.73 1.06
N CYS A 77 -2.97 -4.55 0.03
CA CYS A 77 -3.77 -3.33 -0.15
C CYS A 77 -4.70 -3.09 1.04
N GLN A 78 -5.29 -4.16 1.59
CA GLN A 78 -6.13 -4.07 2.79
C GLN A 78 -5.35 -3.53 3.98
N ARG A 79 -4.18 -4.08 4.28
CA ARG A 79 -3.33 -3.64 5.39
C ARG A 79 -2.84 -2.19 5.21
N LEU A 80 -2.43 -1.80 3.99
CA LEU A 80 -2.01 -0.43 3.68
C LEU A 80 -3.07 0.61 4.05
N VAL A 81 -4.35 0.30 3.83
CA VAL A 81 -5.47 1.19 4.16
C VAL A 81 -5.84 1.09 5.64
N GLN A 82 -5.95 -0.12 6.19
CA GLN A 82 -6.32 -0.35 7.59
C GLN A 82 -5.31 0.26 8.58
N GLU A 83 -4.02 0.22 8.25
CA GLU A 83 -2.96 0.85 9.04
C GLU A 83 -2.79 2.35 8.75
N GLN A 84 -3.70 2.93 7.94
CA GLN A 84 -3.72 4.35 7.57
C GLN A 84 -2.42 4.85 6.90
N LEU A 85 -1.65 3.96 6.29
CA LEU A 85 -0.46 4.31 5.52
C LEU A 85 -0.85 4.95 4.19
N TYR A 86 -1.94 4.45 3.60
CA TYR A 86 -2.57 4.98 2.38
C TYR A 86 -4.01 5.41 2.65
N THR A 87 -4.49 6.38 1.89
CA THR A 87 -5.90 6.82 1.94
C THR A 87 -6.82 5.77 1.34
N THR A 88 -6.42 5.17 0.23
CA THR A 88 -7.13 4.07 -0.42
C THR A 88 -6.14 3.26 -1.25
N ALA A 89 -6.47 2.00 -1.50
CA ALA A 89 -5.68 1.11 -2.34
C ALA A 89 -6.60 0.25 -3.22
N ALA A 90 -6.17 -0.05 -4.45
CA ALA A 90 -6.89 -0.93 -5.36
C ALA A 90 -5.97 -1.95 -6.01
N VAL A 91 -6.49 -3.16 -6.19
CA VAL A 91 -5.89 -4.20 -7.02
C VAL A 91 -6.92 -4.73 -8.01
N ILE A 92 -6.58 -4.68 -9.29
CA ILE A 92 -7.39 -5.22 -10.39
C ILE A 92 -6.59 -6.27 -11.16
N ALA A 93 -7.28 -7.29 -11.63
CA ALA A 93 -6.71 -8.35 -12.47
C ALA A 93 -7.39 -8.32 -13.83
N ALA A 94 -6.63 -8.37 -14.93
CA ALA A 94 -7.21 -8.42 -16.27
C ALA A 94 -6.48 -9.44 -17.13
N GLU A 95 -7.24 -10.20 -17.93
CA GLU A 95 -6.63 -11.05 -18.95
C GLU A 95 -5.96 -10.17 -20.02
N ARG A 96 -4.86 -10.64 -20.59
CA ARG A 96 -4.17 -9.92 -21.68
C ARG A 96 -5.08 -9.69 -22.90
N SER A 97 -6.01 -10.61 -23.14
CA SER A 97 -7.04 -10.54 -24.19
C SER A 97 -8.02 -9.37 -23.99
N ALA A 98 -8.19 -8.87 -22.77
CA ALA A 98 -9.15 -7.82 -22.42
C ALA A 98 -8.72 -6.39 -22.81
N VAL A 99 -7.61 -6.23 -23.52
CA VAL A 99 -7.06 -4.92 -23.93
C VAL A 99 -8.08 -4.02 -24.66
N ASN A 100 -8.98 -4.63 -25.43
CA ASN A 100 -9.99 -3.90 -26.22
C ASN A 100 -11.38 -3.87 -25.56
N THR A 101 -11.63 -4.70 -24.55
CA THR A 101 -12.92 -4.75 -23.85
C THR A 101 -12.91 -3.94 -22.56
N GLY A 102 -11.75 -3.84 -21.93
CA GLY A 102 -11.61 -3.22 -20.61
C GLY A 102 -12.12 -4.12 -19.47
N ASP A 103 -12.32 -5.41 -19.72
CA ASP A 103 -12.76 -6.34 -18.69
C ASP A 103 -11.65 -6.55 -17.64
N PHE A 104 -12.04 -6.49 -16.37
CA PHE A 104 -11.17 -6.78 -15.24
C PHE A 104 -11.96 -7.42 -14.09
N ALA A 105 -11.25 -8.06 -13.19
CA ALA A 105 -11.75 -8.65 -11.97
C ALA A 105 -11.21 -7.91 -10.74
N GLU A 106 -12.03 -7.88 -9.70
CA GLU A 106 -11.70 -7.34 -8.38
C GLU A 106 -11.84 -8.46 -7.34
N LEU A 107 -11.01 -8.42 -6.30
CA LEU A 107 -11.02 -9.46 -5.26
C LEU A 107 -11.85 -9.07 -4.04
N SER A 108 -11.95 -7.78 -3.74
CA SER A 108 -12.73 -7.30 -2.61
C SER A 108 -13.32 -5.91 -2.90
N SER A 109 -14.44 -5.59 -2.25
CA SER A 109 -15.04 -4.25 -2.35
C SER A 109 -14.16 -3.16 -1.75
N MET A 110 -13.38 -3.47 -0.71
CA MET A 110 -12.48 -2.53 -0.04
C MET A 110 -11.32 -2.11 -0.94
N THR A 111 -10.83 -3.04 -1.75
CA THR A 111 -9.69 -2.85 -2.67
C THR A 111 -10.13 -2.75 -4.14
N SER A 112 -11.40 -2.36 -4.36
CA SER A 112 -11.97 -2.16 -5.70
C SER A 112 -11.52 -0.83 -6.32
N LEU A 113 -11.45 -0.82 -7.65
CA LEU A 113 -11.24 0.39 -8.44
C LEU A 113 -12.37 1.40 -8.20
N LYS A 114 -13.60 0.91 -8.02
CA LYS A 114 -14.76 1.77 -7.71
C LYS A 114 -14.54 2.55 -6.41
N THR A 115 -14.15 1.87 -5.32
CA THR A 115 -13.87 2.50 -4.02
C THR A 115 -12.71 3.50 -4.15
N PHE A 116 -11.66 3.13 -4.88
CA PHE A 116 -10.51 4.00 -5.12
C PHE A 116 -10.90 5.30 -5.84
N VAL A 117 -11.61 5.19 -6.96
CA VAL A 117 -12.01 6.35 -7.77
C VAL A 117 -13.00 7.23 -7.01
N ALA A 118 -13.94 6.64 -6.27
CA ALA A 118 -14.87 7.39 -5.43
C ALA A 118 -14.14 8.20 -4.34
N ALA A 119 -13.17 7.60 -3.66
CA ALA A 119 -12.36 8.28 -2.65
C ALA A 119 -11.52 9.42 -3.25
N LEU A 120 -10.90 9.19 -4.42
CA LEU A 120 -10.14 10.22 -5.12
C LEU A 120 -11.04 11.38 -5.57
N ALA A 121 -12.18 11.09 -6.17
CA ALA A 121 -13.13 12.11 -6.60
C ALA A 121 -13.63 12.96 -5.43
N GLY A 122 -13.95 12.32 -4.29
CA GLY A 122 -14.32 13.02 -3.06
C GLY A 122 -13.20 13.93 -2.54
N HIS A 123 -11.95 13.46 -2.57
CA HIS A 123 -10.80 14.28 -2.17
C HIS A 123 -10.60 15.49 -3.10
N VAL A 124 -10.68 15.29 -4.42
CA VAL A 124 -10.56 16.38 -5.41
C VAL A 124 -11.65 17.42 -5.21
N ALA A 125 -12.90 17.00 -5.00
CA ALA A 125 -14.02 17.92 -4.75
C ALA A 125 -13.80 18.75 -3.47
N ALA A 126 -13.31 18.12 -2.40
CA ALA A 126 -13.02 18.80 -1.15
C ALA A 126 -11.87 19.82 -1.29
N GLU A 127 -10.79 19.46 -1.99
CA GLU A 127 -9.67 20.38 -2.22
C GLU A 127 -10.05 21.54 -3.16
N ALA A 128 -10.86 21.28 -4.19
CA ALA A 128 -11.37 22.33 -5.07
C ALA A 128 -12.21 23.37 -4.30
N ALA A 129 -13.09 22.91 -3.40
CA ALA A 129 -13.90 23.80 -2.56
C ALA A 129 -13.09 24.56 -1.50
N ARG A 130 -11.89 24.08 -1.15
CA ARG A 130 -11.00 24.76 -0.19
C ARG A 130 -10.19 25.90 -0.83
N LEU A 131 -9.90 25.78 -2.13
CA LEU A 131 -9.04 26.71 -2.87
C LEU A 131 -9.82 27.73 -3.72
N GLY A 132 -11.09 27.45 -4.05
CA GLY A 132 -12.01 28.40 -4.69
C GLY A 132 -12.66 29.34 -3.69
#